data_AF-A0A6P4BKG3-F1
#
_entry.id   AF-A0A6P4BKG3-F1
#
_cell.length_a   1.000
_cell.length_b   1.000
_cell.length_c   1.000
_cell.angle_alpha   90.00
_cell.angle_beta   90.00
_cell.angle_gamma   90.00
#
_symmetry.space_group_name_H-M   'P 1'
#
loop_
_entity.id
_entity.type
_entity.pdbx_description
1 polymer ?
#
loop_
_entity_poly.entity_id
_entity_poly.type
_entity_poly.pdbx_seq_one_letter_code
_entity_poly.pdbx_strand_id
1 'polypeptide(L)'
;MDESSRLWDACHVLKSAISGMENYYSAASNIASSLDGYHYLSPEHSRQVIRAINVCQREIVGLEEENKSLLETRIQALSQCVNQNICMESKLNGFSGFRGVLYAMRSVSSLLLMILLSGLAYCCSSSCFHHHDHNMVLGSGFMVSMALLKQKVAEEIDQPGILMFELQQAKGAMEELKMELERGGEIQVKVENIKSCFGLLRCGVETLTGQLDDFFDDIVECRKKLLDICTQR
;
A
#
# COMPACT_ATOMS: atom_id res chain seq x y z
N MET A 1 -5.57 -3.73 -24.72
CA MET A 1 -6.15 -3.62 -23.37
C MET A 1 -6.34 -2.14 -23.10
N ASP A 2 -7.54 -1.71 -22.69
CA ASP A 2 -7.79 -0.31 -22.35
C ASP A 2 -7.02 0.06 -21.06
N GLU A 3 -6.36 1.21 -21.03
CA GLU A 3 -5.64 1.73 -19.86
C GLU A 3 -6.58 1.85 -18.66
N SER A 4 -7.86 2.12 -18.90
CA SER A 4 -8.87 2.13 -17.84
C SER A 4 -9.03 0.76 -17.17
N SER A 5 -8.91 -0.35 -17.93
CA SER A 5 -9.00 -1.72 -17.39
C SER A 5 -7.81 -2.04 -16.50
N ARG A 6 -6.62 -1.57 -16.86
CA ARG A 6 -5.41 -1.73 -16.04
C ARG A 6 -5.51 -0.98 -14.73
N LEU A 7 -6.02 0.25 -14.78
CA LEU A 7 -6.26 1.06 -13.59
C LEU A 7 -7.28 0.39 -12.67
N TRP A 8 -8.38 -0.12 -13.25
CA TRP A 8 -9.40 -0.89 -12.54
C TRP A 8 -8.81 -2.12 -11.82
N ASP A 9 -7.96 -2.89 -12.49
CA ASP A 9 -7.30 -4.05 -11.89
C ASP A 9 -6.36 -3.67 -10.74
N ALA A 10 -5.58 -2.60 -10.89
CA ALA A 10 -4.72 -2.07 -9.84
C ALA A 10 -5.51 -1.60 -8.61
N CYS A 11 -6.62 -0.90 -8.82
CA CYS A 11 -7.53 -0.50 -7.75
C CYS A 11 -8.14 -1.71 -7.04
N HIS A 12 -8.47 -2.78 -7.76
CA HIS A 12 -8.94 -4.01 -7.12
C HIS A 12 -7.88 -4.67 -6.25
N VAL A 13 -6.61 -4.64 -6.66
CA VAL A 13 -5.51 -5.13 -5.82
C VAL A 13 -5.42 -4.30 -4.54
N LEU A 14 -5.46 -2.96 -4.65
CA LEU A 14 -5.45 -2.07 -3.50
C LEU A 14 -6.62 -2.33 -2.54
N LYS A 15 -7.84 -2.46 -3.07
CA LYS A 15 -9.03 -2.75 -2.27
C LYS A 15 -8.91 -4.08 -1.53
N SER A 16 -8.40 -5.11 -2.21
CA SER A 16 -8.18 -6.42 -1.61
C SER A 16 -7.14 -6.34 -0.48
N ALA A 17 -6.02 -5.65 -0.73
CA ALA A 17 -4.97 -5.45 0.26
C ALA A 17 -5.44 -4.70 1.52
N ILE A 18 -6.23 -3.64 1.32
CA ILE A 18 -6.80 -2.85 2.42
C ILE A 18 -7.83 -3.68 3.21
N SER A 19 -8.71 -4.41 2.53
CA SER A 19 -9.74 -5.24 3.19
C SER A 19 -9.15 -6.33 4.09
N GLY A 20 -7.97 -6.86 3.76
CA GLY A 20 -7.30 -7.83 4.63
C GLY A 20 -6.92 -7.23 6.00
N MET A 21 -6.62 -5.93 6.06
CA MET A 21 -6.19 -5.26 7.29
C MET A 21 -7.33 -5.18 8.33
N GLU A 22 -8.59 -5.36 7.90
CA GLU A 22 -9.76 -5.33 8.77
C GLU A 22 -9.76 -6.42 9.83
N ASN A 23 -9.32 -7.61 9.44
CA ASN A 23 -9.19 -8.74 10.35
C ASN A 23 -8.12 -8.43 11.42
N TYR A 24 -7.03 -7.78 11.03
CA TYR A 24 -5.92 -7.47 11.92
C TYR A 24 -6.33 -6.47 13.01
N TYR A 25 -6.95 -5.34 12.65
CA TYR A 25 -7.38 -4.37 13.67
C TYR A 25 -8.55 -4.89 14.52
N SER A 26 -9.40 -5.76 13.97
CA SER A 26 -10.48 -6.41 14.73
C SER A 26 -9.92 -7.39 15.77
N ALA A 27 -8.94 -8.21 15.39
CA ALA A 27 -8.24 -9.11 16.31
C ALA A 27 -7.52 -8.34 17.43
N ALA A 28 -6.85 -7.24 17.08
CA ALA A 28 -6.20 -6.37 18.06
C ALA A 28 -7.18 -5.71 19.02
N SER A 29 -8.36 -5.28 18.53
CA SER A 29 -9.42 -4.73 19.38
C SER A 29 -9.90 -5.76 20.41
N ASN A 30 -10.08 -7.02 20.00
CA ASN A 30 -10.42 -8.11 20.91
C ASN A 30 -9.33 -8.34 21.97
N ILE A 31 -8.05 -8.34 21.56
CA ILE A 31 -6.91 -8.46 22.49
C ILE A 31 -6.91 -7.30 23.50
N ALA A 32 -7.04 -6.06 23.04
CA ALA A 32 -7.08 -4.88 23.91
C ALA A 32 -8.26 -4.93 24.88
N SER A 33 -9.44 -5.36 24.43
CA SER A 33 -10.62 -5.51 25.30
C SER A 33 -10.44 -6.59 26.37
N SER A 34 -9.73 -7.69 26.06
CA SER A 34 -9.44 -8.76 27.03
C SER A 34 -8.47 -8.34 28.13
N LEU A 35 -7.77 -7.23 27.92
CA LEU A 35 -6.77 -6.66 28.81
C LEU A 35 -7.28 -5.43 29.57
N ASP A 36 -8.49 -4.96 29.26
CA ASP A 36 -8.99 -3.70 29.77
C ASP A 36 -9.23 -3.77 31.29
N GLY A 37 -8.75 -2.75 32.01
CA GLY A 37 -8.86 -2.70 33.48
C GLY A 37 -7.87 -3.57 34.27
N TYR A 38 -6.95 -4.29 33.61
CA TYR A 38 -5.90 -5.05 34.29
C TYR A 38 -4.58 -4.27 34.35
N HIS A 39 -4.03 -4.10 35.56
CA HIS A 39 -2.67 -3.58 35.76
C HIS A 39 -1.61 -4.70 35.74
N TYR A 40 -1.97 -5.86 36.30
CA TYR A 40 -1.15 -7.07 36.34
C TYR A 40 -2.02 -8.27 36.01
N LEU A 41 -1.52 -9.17 35.17
CA LEU A 41 -2.25 -10.38 34.77
C LEU A 41 -1.74 -11.59 35.54
N SER A 42 -2.63 -12.57 35.74
CA SER A 42 -2.17 -13.88 36.17
C SER A 42 -1.32 -14.53 35.06
N PRO A 43 -0.37 -15.41 35.41
CA PRO A 43 0.46 -16.12 34.42
C PRO A 43 -0.33 -16.96 33.43
N GLU A 44 -1.57 -17.33 33.75
CA GLU A 44 -2.46 -18.10 32.86
C GLU A 44 -3.12 -17.17 31.83
N HIS A 45 -3.64 -16.02 32.26
CA HIS A 45 -4.21 -15.02 31.36
C HIS A 45 -3.14 -14.42 30.44
N SER A 46 -1.96 -14.10 30.96
CA SER A 46 -0.83 -13.63 30.13
C SER A 46 -0.50 -14.65 29.03
N ARG A 47 -0.41 -15.95 29.36
CA ARG A 47 -0.17 -17.00 28.36
C ARG A 47 -1.28 -17.11 27.31
N GLN A 48 -2.54 -16.92 27.69
CA GLN A 48 -3.66 -16.93 26.76
C GLN A 48 -3.60 -15.74 25.80
N VAL A 49 -3.31 -14.54 26.33
CA VAL A 49 -3.18 -13.32 25.53
C VAL A 49 -1.97 -13.41 24.59
N ILE A 50 -0.81 -13.88 25.05
CA ILE A 50 0.37 -14.10 24.21
C ILE A 50 0.05 -15.04 23.04
N ARG A 51 -0.75 -16.09 23.27
CA ARG A 51 -1.21 -16.96 22.17
C ARG A 51 -2.07 -16.20 21.16
N ALA A 52 -3.01 -15.37 21.62
CA ALA A 52 -3.83 -14.55 20.73
C ALA A 52 -2.98 -13.55 19.93
N ILE A 53 -1.99 -12.92 20.56
CA ILE A 53 -1.03 -12.05 19.88
C ILE A 53 -0.27 -12.84 18.80
N ASN A 54 0.25 -14.02 19.11
CA ASN A 54 0.96 -14.86 18.14
C ASN A 54 0.06 -15.36 16.98
N VAL A 55 -1.26 -15.47 17.19
CA VAL A 55 -2.22 -15.74 16.11
C VAL A 55 -2.35 -14.50 15.22
N CYS A 56 -2.63 -13.35 15.83
CA CYS A 56 -2.77 -12.05 15.16
C CYS A 56 -1.51 -11.69 14.35
N GLN A 57 -0.31 -11.94 14.89
CA GLN A 57 0.98 -11.75 14.21
C GLN A 57 1.18 -12.70 13.03
N ARG A 58 0.66 -13.92 13.08
CA ARG A 58 0.71 -14.84 11.93
C ARG A 58 -0.28 -14.46 10.84
N GLU A 59 -1.46 -13.96 11.21
CA GLU A 59 -2.46 -13.48 10.26
C GLU A 59 -1.92 -12.30 9.44
N ILE A 60 -1.22 -11.34 10.06
CA ILE A 60 -0.63 -10.22 9.32
C ILE A 60 0.51 -10.65 8.39
N VAL A 61 1.31 -11.64 8.78
CA VAL A 61 2.34 -12.22 7.89
C VAL A 61 1.70 -12.97 6.72
N GLY A 62 0.60 -13.71 6.98
CA GLY A 62 -0.18 -14.36 5.93
C GLY A 62 -0.75 -13.35 4.93
N LEU A 63 -1.28 -12.24 5.43
CA LEU A 63 -1.76 -11.12 4.61
C LEU A 63 -0.65 -10.50 3.75
N GLU A 64 0.55 -10.29 4.31
CA GLU A 64 1.69 -9.77 3.54
C GLU A 64 2.06 -10.71 2.38
N GLU A 65 2.06 -12.04 2.61
CA GLU A 65 2.34 -13.01 1.55
C GLU A 65 1.21 -13.12 0.52
N GLU A 66 -0.06 -13.03 0.95
CA GLU A 66 -1.21 -12.96 0.05
C GLU A 66 -1.14 -11.71 -0.83
N ASN A 67 -0.87 -10.55 -0.26
CA ASN A 67 -0.71 -9.29 -0.99
C ASN A 67 0.47 -9.35 -1.96
N LYS A 68 1.60 -9.92 -1.54
CA LYS A 68 2.74 -10.18 -2.42
C LYS A 68 2.36 -11.08 -3.59
N SER A 69 1.64 -12.17 -3.35
CA SER A 69 1.19 -13.07 -4.42
C SER A 69 0.20 -12.38 -5.38
N LEU A 70 -0.69 -11.54 -4.87
CA LEU A 70 -1.62 -10.72 -5.66
C LEU A 70 -0.87 -9.70 -6.52
N LEU A 71 0.14 -9.04 -5.95
CA LEU A 71 1.03 -8.11 -6.63
C LEU A 71 1.85 -8.83 -7.71
N GLU A 72 2.45 -9.98 -7.42
CA GLU A 72 3.24 -10.73 -8.40
C GLU A 72 2.34 -11.24 -9.55
N THR A 73 1.20 -11.86 -9.25
CA THR A 73 0.32 -12.42 -10.28
C THR A 73 -0.38 -11.38 -11.14
N ARG A 74 -0.85 -10.27 -10.56
CA ARG A 74 -1.61 -9.24 -11.28
C ARG A 74 -0.75 -8.06 -11.73
N ILE A 75 0.29 -7.72 -10.99
CA ILE A 75 1.10 -6.52 -11.23
C ILE A 75 2.46 -6.82 -11.84
N GLN A 76 3.00 -8.06 -11.84
CA GLN A 76 4.18 -8.35 -12.69
C GLN A 76 3.87 -8.14 -14.18
N ALA A 77 2.62 -8.35 -14.60
CA ALA A 77 2.11 -7.94 -15.92
C ALA A 77 1.98 -6.41 -16.07
N LEU A 78 1.63 -5.69 -15.01
CA LEU A 78 1.48 -4.24 -15.02
C LEU A 78 2.83 -3.51 -14.94
N SER A 79 3.81 -3.99 -14.17
CA SER A 79 5.14 -3.40 -13.97
C SER A 79 6.04 -3.62 -15.19
N GLN A 80 6.01 -4.81 -15.79
CA GLN A 80 6.67 -5.05 -17.08
C GLN A 80 6.07 -4.14 -18.16
N CYS A 81 4.76 -3.90 -18.16
CA CYS A 81 4.11 -3.02 -19.14
C CYS A 81 4.35 -1.51 -18.86
N VAL A 82 4.34 -1.06 -17.60
CA VAL A 82 4.68 0.33 -17.24
C VAL A 82 6.14 0.62 -17.57
N ASN A 83 7.08 -0.28 -17.25
CA ASN A 83 8.50 -0.10 -17.52
C ASN A 83 8.87 -0.30 -19.02
N GLN A 84 8.27 -1.27 -19.73
CA GLN A 84 8.49 -1.44 -21.18
C GLN A 84 7.95 -0.25 -21.99
N ASN A 85 6.81 0.34 -21.61
CA ASN A 85 6.27 1.51 -22.30
C ASN A 85 7.09 2.79 -22.06
N ILE A 86 7.75 2.91 -20.89
CA ILE A 86 8.69 4.01 -20.61
C ILE A 86 9.97 3.85 -21.46
N CYS A 87 10.47 2.62 -21.63
CA CYS A 87 11.73 2.33 -22.35
C CYS A 87 11.58 2.34 -23.89
N MET A 88 10.46 1.85 -24.43
CA MET A 88 10.20 1.77 -25.88
C MET A 88 10.01 3.14 -26.55
N GLU A 89 9.84 4.22 -25.79
CA GLU A 89 9.55 5.57 -26.30
C GLU A 89 10.70 6.56 -26.07
N SER A 90 11.96 6.09 -26.06
CA SER A 90 13.16 6.94 -26.25
C SER A 90 13.17 7.79 -27.54
N LYS A 91 12.08 7.78 -28.32
CA LYS A 91 11.74 8.69 -29.42
C LYS A 91 10.88 9.91 -29.00
N LEU A 92 10.81 10.26 -27.72
CA LEU A 92 10.06 11.42 -27.19
C LEU A 92 10.64 12.80 -27.51
N ASN A 93 11.67 12.91 -28.36
CA ASN A 93 12.13 14.21 -28.87
C ASN A 93 11.09 14.95 -29.76
N GLY A 94 9.87 14.41 -29.92
CA GLY A 94 8.88 14.89 -30.90
C GLY A 94 7.47 15.25 -30.41
N PHE A 95 7.12 15.12 -29.12
CA PHE A 95 5.73 15.40 -28.69
C PHE A 95 5.57 16.82 -28.11
N SER A 96 5.36 17.79 -28.99
CA SER A 96 4.85 19.12 -28.63
C SER A 96 3.30 19.12 -28.60
N GLY A 97 2.71 19.93 -27.71
CA GLY A 97 1.25 20.15 -27.62
C GLY A 97 0.48 19.15 -26.72
N PHE A 98 -0.83 19.01 -26.96
CA PHE A 98 -1.76 18.25 -26.10
C PHE A 98 -1.37 16.77 -25.90
N ARG A 99 -0.81 16.12 -26.93
CA ARG A 99 -0.34 14.72 -26.84
C ARG A 99 0.82 14.56 -25.84
N GLY A 100 1.73 15.52 -25.79
CA GLY A 100 2.82 15.53 -24.81
C GLY A 100 2.30 15.69 -23.38
N VAL A 101 1.26 16.52 -23.18
CA VAL A 101 0.60 16.68 -21.88
C VAL A 101 -0.09 15.39 -21.44
N LEU A 102 -0.87 14.74 -22.31
CA LEU A 102 -1.51 13.46 -22.00
C LEU A 102 -0.48 12.38 -21.65
N TYR A 103 0.65 12.36 -22.36
CA TYR A 103 1.73 11.44 -22.07
C TYR A 103 2.35 11.71 -20.68
N ALA A 104 2.68 12.97 -20.38
CA ALA A 104 3.22 13.36 -19.09
C ALA A 104 2.26 12.97 -17.96
N MET A 105 0.97 13.28 -18.10
CA MET A 105 -0.07 12.91 -17.14
C MET A 105 -0.16 11.39 -16.94
N ARG A 106 -0.18 10.60 -18.02
CA ARG A 106 -0.16 9.13 -17.94
C ARG A 106 1.05 8.63 -17.17
N SER A 107 2.22 9.22 -17.42
CA SER A 107 3.48 8.84 -16.77
C SER A 107 3.45 9.16 -15.27
N VAL A 108 2.96 10.35 -14.89
CA VAL A 108 2.76 10.72 -13.47
C VAL A 108 1.79 9.76 -12.80
N SER A 109 0.60 9.55 -13.38
CA SER A 109 -0.42 8.68 -12.80
C SER A 109 0.08 7.25 -12.61
N SER A 110 0.83 6.73 -13.59
CA SER A 110 1.42 5.38 -13.49
C SER A 110 2.46 5.29 -12.38
N LEU A 111 3.31 6.32 -12.23
CA LEU A 111 4.31 6.35 -11.15
C LEU A 111 3.63 6.45 -9.77
N LEU A 112 2.65 7.35 -9.62
CA LEU A 112 1.91 7.50 -8.37
C LEU A 112 1.17 6.21 -7.99
N LEU A 113 0.54 5.55 -8.96
CA LEU A 113 -0.12 4.27 -8.74
C LEU A 113 0.86 3.18 -8.30
N MET A 114 2.06 3.13 -8.90
CA MET A 114 3.12 2.21 -8.48
C MET A 114 3.61 2.48 -7.06
N ILE A 115 3.78 3.74 -6.69
CA ILE A 115 4.14 4.15 -5.32
C ILE A 115 3.04 3.71 -4.35
N LEU A 116 1.78 3.97 -4.68
CA LEU A 116 0.63 3.63 -3.84
C LEU A 116 0.48 2.10 -3.67
N LEU A 117 0.62 1.33 -4.75
CA LEU A 117 0.65 -0.13 -4.71
C LEU A 117 1.78 -0.67 -3.84
N SER A 118 2.97 -0.08 -3.97
CA SER A 118 4.12 -0.48 -3.15
C SER A 118 3.92 -0.15 -1.67
N GLY A 119 3.27 0.98 -1.38
CA GLY A 119 3.01 1.41 -0.01
C GLY A 119 1.90 0.63 0.70
N LEU A 120 0.78 0.39 0.01
CA LEU A 120 -0.44 -0.17 0.61
C LEU A 120 -0.60 -1.67 0.41
N ALA A 121 -0.16 -2.21 -0.74
CA ALA A 121 -0.32 -3.64 -1.02
C ALA A 121 0.88 -4.43 -0.53
N TYR A 122 2.05 -4.23 -1.15
CA TYR A 122 3.30 -4.86 -0.75
C TYR A 122 4.47 -4.23 -1.50
N CYS A 123 5.60 -4.02 -0.82
CA CYS A 123 6.84 -3.59 -1.47
C CYS A 123 7.82 -4.76 -1.57
N CYS A 124 8.24 -5.11 -2.79
CA CYS A 124 9.20 -6.20 -3.02
C CYS A 124 10.67 -5.81 -2.80
N SER A 125 10.97 -4.55 -2.47
CA SER A 125 12.29 -3.90 -2.19
C SER A 125 12.56 -2.67 -3.10
N SER A 126 13.62 -1.90 -2.80
CA SER A 126 14.08 -0.71 -3.57
C SER A 126 14.36 -1.01 -5.04
N SER A 127 14.57 -2.27 -5.41
CA SER A 127 14.72 -2.75 -6.79
C SER A 127 13.52 -2.45 -7.68
N CYS A 128 12.31 -2.28 -7.12
CA CYS A 128 11.13 -1.86 -7.88
C CYS A 128 11.26 -0.45 -8.49
N PHE A 129 12.12 0.39 -7.89
CA PHE A 129 12.33 1.77 -8.29
C PHE A 129 13.72 2.01 -8.91
N HIS A 130 14.66 1.08 -8.73
CA HIS A 130 15.95 1.05 -9.43
C HIS A 130 15.82 0.39 -10.81
N HIS A 131 15.46 1.19 -11.82
CA HIS A 131 15.82 0.87 -13.20
C HIS A 131 16.99 1.76 -13.63
N HIS A 132 18.10 1.12 -14.00
CA HIS A 132 19.27 1.78 -14.59
C HIS A 132 18.94 2.22 -16.02
N ASP A 133 18.41 3.43 -16.18
CA ASP A 133 18.60 4.18 -17.42
C ASP A 133 19.98 4.84 -17.37
N HIS A 134 21.03 4.09 -17.73
CA HIS A 134 22.38 4.64 -17.94
C HIS A 134 22.48 5.67 -19.09
N ASN A 135 21.36 6.11 -19.67
CA ASN A 135 21.24 7.12 -20.72
C ASN A 135 20.58 8.43 -20.22
N MET A 136 20.71 8.78 -18.95
CA MET A 136 20.15 10.02 -18.34
C MET A 136 20.83 11.35 -18.78
N VAL A 137 21.40 11.44 -19.99
CA VAL A 137 22.09 12.67 -20.41
C VAL A 137 21.21 13.64 -21.20
N LEU A 138 20.06 13.25 -21.75
CA LEU A 138 19.22 14.16 -22.58
C LEU A 138 17.71 13.87 -22.42
N GLY A 139 17.06 14.46 -21.41
CA GLY A 139 15.60 14.36 -21.22
C GLY A 139 15.00 15.64 -20.64
N SER A 140 13.74 15.93 -20.96
CA SER A 140 12.99 17.10 -20.44
C SER A 140 13.00 17.17 -18.90
N GLY A 141 12.92 18.37 -18.32
CA GLY A 141 12.97 18.56 -16.86
C GLY A 141 11.95 17.74 -16.06
N PHE A 142 10.82 17.40 -16.69
CA PHE A 142 9.81 16.49 -16.15
C PHE A 142 10.36 15.07 -15.87
N MET A 143 11.13 14.50 -16.81
CA MET A 143 11.73 13.18 -16.65
C MET A 143 12.77 13.17 -15.53
N VAL A 144 13.52 14.26 -15.38
CA VAL A 144 14.47 14.46 -14.27
C VAL A 144 13.75 14.45 -12.93
N SER A 145 12.64 15.19 -12.80
CA SER A 145 11.83 15.20 -11.58
C SER A 145 11.23 13.82 -11.25
N MET A 146 10.74 13.09 -12.24
CA MET A 146 10.23 11.72 -12.04
C MET A 146 11.33 10.76 -11.57
N ALA A 147 12.53 10.84 -12.14
CA ALA A 147 13.65 10.00 -11.74
C ALA A 147 14.10 10.33 -10.31
N LEU A 148 14.16 11.61 -9.94
CA LEU A 148 14.45 12.05 -8.57
C LEU A 148 13.40 11.54 -7.57
N LEU A 149 12.11 11.57 -7.93
CA LEU A 149 11.07 11.03 -7.07
C LEU A 149 11.23 9.51 -6.88
N LYS A 150 11.48 8.76 -7.96
CA LYS A 150 11.77 7.32 -7.87
C LYS A 150 12.96 7.03 -6.96
N GLN A 151 14.04 7.79 -7.09
CA GLN A 151 15.23 7.64 -6.25
C GLN A 151 14.91 7.90 -4.79
N LYS A 152 14.25 9.02 -4.46
CA LYS A 152 13.87 9.34 -3.07
C LYS A 152 12.96 8.27 -2.47
N VAL A 153 11.98 7.78 -3.24
CA VAL A 153 11.12 6.69 -2.78
C VAL A 153 11.93 5.41 -2.54
N ALA A 154 12.89 5.08 -3.41
CA ALA A 154 13.76 3.92 -3.22
C ALA A 154 14.64 4.02 -1.96
N GLU A 155 15.12 5.23 -1.63
CA GLU A 155 15.94 5.51 -0.44
C GLU A 155 15.14 5.36 0.86
N GLU A 156 13.83 5.64 0.85
CA GLU A 156 12.94 5.47 2.01
C GLU A 156 12.48 4.00 2.20
N ILE A 157 12.69 3.13 1.21
CA ILE A 157 12.29 1.72 1.28
C ILE A 157 13.46 0.89 1.80
N ASP A 158 13.50 0.68 3.12
CA ASP A 158 14.55 -0.10 3.77
C ASP A 158 14.27 -1.62 3.75
N GLN A 159 13.00 -2.03 3.90
CA GLN A 159 12.62 -3.44 4.01
C GLN A 159 11.39 -3.79 3.18
N PRO A 160 11.30 -5.04 2.68
CA PRO A 160 10.11 -5.52 1.99
C PRO A 160 8.93 -5.67 2.96
N GLY A 161 7.72 -5.47 2.45
CA GLY A 161 6.48 -5.53 3.24
C GLY A 161 5.53 -4.39 2.94
N ILE A 162 4.50 -4.23 3.77
CA ILE A 162 3.53 -3.14 3.66
C ILE A 162 4.10 -1.90 4.34
N LEU A 163 4.22 -0.78 3.62
CA LEU A 163 4.89 0.43 4.12
C LEU A 163 3.93 1.43 4.77
N MET A 164 2.63 1.09 4.87
CA MET A 164 1.64 1.92 5.55
C MET A 164 2.08 2.21 6.99
N PHE A 165 2.27 3.49 7.31
CA PHE A 165 2.87 3.92 8.56
C PHE A 165 2.05 3.49 9.79
N GLU A 166 0.73 3.66 9.72
CA GLU A 166 -0.18 3.29 10.81
C GLU A 166 -0.13 1.78 11.08
N LEU A 167 0.05 0.96 10.05
CA LEU A 167 0.20 -0.49 10.19
C LEU A 167 1.53 -0.83 10.86
N GLN A 168 2.63 -0.20 10.45
CA GLN A 168 3.94 -0.42 11.07
C GLN A 168 3.95 0.00 12.54
N GLN A 169 3.32 1.12 12.86
CA GLN A 169 3.15 1.58 14.23
C GLN A 169 2.32 0.58 15.06
N ALA A 170 1.21 0.07 14.50
CA ALA A 170 0.38 -0.94 15.14
C ALA A 170 1.11 -2.27 15.38
N LYS A 171 1.91 -2.74 14.41
CA LYS A 171 2.78 -3.92 14.54
C LYS A 171 3.80 -3.74 15.67
N GLY A 172 4.45 -2.58 15.72
CA GLY A 172 5.40 -2.23 16.79
C GLY A 172 4.73 -2.22 18.17
N ALA A 173 3.59 -1.55 18.30
CA ALA A 173 2.83 -1.50 19.56
C ALA A 173 2.38 -2.90 20.03
N MET A 174 1.99 -3.78 19.12
CA MET A 174 1.62 -5.16 19.41
C MET A 174 2.83 -5.97 19.93
N GLU A 175 4.01 -5.82 19.32
CA GLU A 175 5.23 -6.49 19.79
C GLU A 175 5.68 -5.97 21.16
N GLU A 176 5.56 -4.66 21.41
CA GLU A 176 5.85 -4.10 22.73
C GLU A 176 4.94 -4.65 23.83
N LEU A 177 3.64 -4.79 23.57
CA LEU A 177 2.71 -5.41 24.52
C LEU A 177 3.13 -6.86 24.82
N LYS A 178 3.50 -7.63 23.79
CA LYS A 178 3.95 -9.02 23.95
C LYS A 178 5.18 -9.10 24.86
N MET A 179 6.18 -8.24 24.62
CA MET A 179 7.39 -8.19 25.46
C MET A 179 7.06 -7.87 26.93
N GLU A 180 6.14 -6.93 27.19
CA GLU A 180 5.74 -6.62 28.57
C GLU A 180 4.97 -7.77 29.23
N LEU A 181 4.11 -8.46 28.47
CA LEU A 181 3.41 -9.65 28.96
C LEU A 181 4.36 -10.79 29.36
N GLU A 182 5.43 -10.98 28.58
CA GLU A 182 6.47 -11.99 28.86
C GLU A 182 7.32 -11.62 30.09
N ARG A 183 7.57 -10.32 30.30
CA ARG A 183 8.33 -9.81 31.46
C ARG A 183 7.49 -9.69 32.73
N GLY A 184 6.17 -9.81 32.62
CA GLY A 184 5.24 -9.59 33.72
C GLY A 184 5.21 -8.11 34.17
N GLY A 185 5.46 -7.20 33.24
CA GLY A 185 5.52 -5.76 33.48
C GLY A 185 4.15 -5.09 33.58
N GLU A 186 4.16 -3.76 33.66
CA GLU A 186 2.93 -2.95 33.67
C GLU A 186 2.34 -2.86 32.26
N ILE A 187 1.17 -3.47 32.07
CA ILE A 187 0.58 -3.63 30.73
C ILE A 187 -0.33 -2.47 30.32
N GLN A 188 -0.84 -1.67 31.27
CA GLN A 188 -1.91 -0.71 30.98
C GLN A 188 -1.49 0.36 29.98
N VAL A 189 -0.28 0.91 30.12
CA VAL A 189 0.26 1.90 29.17
C VAL A 189 0.38 1.31 27.76
N LYS A 190 0.76 0.03 27.64
CA LYS A 190 0.87 -0.66 26.35
C LYS A 190 -0.49 -0.96 25.73
N VAL A 191 -1.49 -1.29 26.55
CA VAL A 191 -2.88 -1.50 26.10
C VAL A 191 -3.45 -0.20 25.53
N GLU A 192 -3.25 0.93 26.20
CA GLU A 192 -3.68 2.25 25.69
C GLU A 192 -2.94 2.63 24.40
N ASN A 193 -1.64 2.35 24.32
CA ASN A 193 -0.88 2.56 23.08
C ASN A 193 -1.44 1.74 21.91
N ILE A 194 -1.79 0.46 22.14
CA ILE A 194 -2.44 -0.39 21.14
C ILE A 194 -3.79 0.19 20.72
N LYS A 195 -4.65 0.57 21.68
CA LYS A 195 -5.96 1.17 21.35
C LYS A 195 -5.79 2.41 20.45
N SER A 196 -4.81 3.26 20.75
CA SER A 196 -4.48 4.43 19.94
C SER A 196 -3.99 4.05 18.54
N CYS A 197 -2.95 3.21 18.44
CA CYS A 197 -2.34 2.84 17.15
C CYS A 197 -3.32 2.11 16.24
N PHE A 198 -4.11 1.18 16.78
CA PHE A 198 -5.12 0.45 16.01
C PHE A 198 -6.35 1.30 15.68
N GLY A 199 -6.66 2.30 16.51
CA GLY A 199 -7.64 3.33 16.17
C GLY A 199 -7.19 4.16 14.96
N LEU A 200 -5.93 4.58 14.93
CA LEU A 200 -5.34 5.29 13.78
C LEU A 200 -5.31 4.41 12.52
N LEU A 201 -4.89 3.14 12.65
CA LEU A 201 -4.90 2.18 11.55
C LEU A 201 -6.30 2.01 10.96
N ARG A 202 -7.31 1.82 11.83
CA ARG A 202 -8.70 1.69 11.40
C ARG A 202 -9.19 2.94 10.66
N CYS A 203 -8.98 4.13 11.22
CA CYS A 203 -9.35 5.38 10.56
C CYS A 203 -8.63 5.54 9.20
N GLY A 204 -7.35 5.18 9.12
CA GLY A 204 -6.58 5.20 7.89
C GLY A 204 -7.15 4.26 6.83
N VAL A 205 -7.46 3.02 7.22
CA VAL A 205 -8.10 2.01 6.36
C VAL A 205 -9.46 2.47 5.87
N GLU A 206 -10.33 2.96 6.76
CA GLU A 206 -11.67 3.47 6.39
C GLU A 206 -11.58 4.66 5.42
N THR A 207 -10.63 5.57 5.64
CA THR A 207 -10.37 6.72 4.75
C THR A 207 -9.89 6.26 3.36
N LEU A 208 -8.94 5.33 3.32
CA LEU A 208 -8.40 4.81 2.05
C LEU A 208 -9.47 4.04 1.26
N THR A 209 -10.29 3.25 1.95
CA THR A 209 -11.43 2.55 1.32
C THR A 209 -12.39 3.55 0.68
N GLY A 210 -12.78 4.62 1.40
CA GLY A 210 -13.66 5.66 0.84
C GLY A 210 -13.05 6.36 -0.37
N GLN A 211 -11.78 6.77 -0.29
CA GLN A 211 -11.08 7.40 -1.42
C GLN A 211 -10.98 6.48 -2.65
N LEU A 212 -10.79 5.19 -2.42
CA LEU A 212 -10.69 4.22 -3.51
C LEU A 212 -12.06 3.96 -4.16
N ASP A 213 -13.13 3.96 -3.37
CA ASP A 213 -14.50 3.84 -3.86
C ASP A 213 -14.91 5.06 -4.69
N ASP A 214 -14.63 6.28 -4.21
CA ASP A 214 -14.85 7.52 -4.97
C ASP A 214 -14.08 7.48 -6.30
N PHE A 215 -12.83 7.01 -6.28
CA PHE A 215 -12.02 6.87 -7.49
C PHE A 215 -12.56 5.81 -8.46
N PHE A 216 -13.15 4.73 -7.96
CA PHE A 216 -13.82 3.73 -8.80
C PHE A 216 -15.04 4.32 -9.50
N ASP A 217 -15.84 5.12 -8.80
CA ASP A 217 -17.00 5.80 -9.37
C ASP A 217 -16.57 6.77 -10.48
N ASP A 218 -15.49 7.52 -10.27
CA ASP A 218 -14.89 8.39 -11.29
C ASP A 218 -14.46 7.61 -12.54
N ILE A 219 -13.83 6.44 -12.39
CA ILE A 219 -13.43 5.59 -13.52
C ILE A 219 -14.65 5.13 -14.32
N VAL A 220 -15.71 4.70 -13.62
CA VAL A 220 -16.96 4.25 -14.27
C VAL A 220 -17.63 5.41 -15.01
N GLU A 221 -17.72 6.58 -14.38
CA GLU A 221 -18.30 7.77 -14.99
C GLU A 221 -17.50 8.22 -16.21
N CYS A 222 -16.17 8.23 -16.13
CA CYS A 222 -15.29 8.58 -17.24
C CYS A 222 -15.46 7.64 -18.43
N ARG A 223 -15.52 6.33 -18.18
CA ARG A 223 -15.78 5.33 -19.24
C ARG A 223 -17.13 5.55 -19.92
N LYS A 224 -18.16 5.87 -19.15
CA LYS A 224 -19.49 6.18 -19.68
C LYS A 224 -19.46 7.43 -20.57
N LYS A 225 -18.86 8.52 -20.09
CA LYS A 225 -18.69 9.76 -20.88
C LYS A 225 -17.95 9.50 -22.20
N LEU A 226 -16.88 8.70 -22.17
CA LEU A 226 -16.13 8.33 -23.38
C LEU A 226 -16.97 7.50 -24.35
N LEU A 227 -17.78 6.56 -23.85
CA LEU A 227 -18.69 5.76 -24.67
C LEU A 227 -19.77 6.65 -25.32
N ASP A 228 -20.35 7.58 -24.56
CA ASP A 228 -21.38 8.50 -25.03
C ASP A 228 -20.84 9.40 -26.16
N ILE A 229 -19.62 9.93 -26.03
CA ILE A 229 -18.94 10.70 -27.08
C ILE A 229 -18.71 9.86 -28.34
N CYS A 230 -18.31 8.60 -28.18
CA CYS A 230 -18.04 7.70 -29.31
C CYS A 230 -19.31 7.24 -30.02
N THR A 231 -20.46 7.22 -29.34
CA THR A 231 -21.74 6.75 -29.88
C THR A 231 -22.60 7.87 -30.47
N GLN A 232 -22.35 9.13 -30.13
CA GLN A 232 -23.01 10.31 -30.73
C GLN A 232 -22.43 10.72 -32.09
N ARG A 233 -21.87 9.77 -32.85
CA ARG A 233 -21.18 10.02 -34.13
C ARG A 233 -22.03 9.69 -35.34
#